data_AF-A0A7S0UC76-F1
#
_entry.id   AF-A0A7S0UC76-F1
#
_cell.length_a   1.000
_cell.length_b   1.000
_cell.length_c   1.000
_cell.angle_alpha   90.00
_cell.angle_beta   90.00
_cell.angle_gamma   90.00
#
_symmetry.space_group_name_H-M   'P 1'
#
loop_
_entity.id
_entity.type
_entity.pdbx_description
1 polymer ?
#
loop_
_entity_poly.entity_id
_entity_poly.type
_entity_poly.pdbx_seq_one_letter_code
_entity_poly.pdbx_strand_id
1 'polypeptide(L)'
;SKMPGWQLGVLPLLLLASITPPTLGALSSTVGIDPAKLSHYQQAEFTCQDGSQKLPLNLVNDDYCDCPDGSDEPGTSACSNGVFFCANKGHESKTLYSSHVNDGICDCCDGSDENSGMVKCEDRCMEEGKEKRQDLVKFIESQEKGLAKRSEYVATADKMRTDAQNRKAEVDALIAEKEAQISQLAVKMESFEKVVEEEKEARRQLDEANAAAKAEQEQRENEARTLAAAEDGSGGLEAQAAAPGEGG
;
A
#
# COMPACT_ATOMS: atom_id res chain seq x y z
N SER A 1 -44.29 -46.02 15.84
CA SER A 1 -43.83 -46.47 14.52
C SER A 1 -42.32 -46.65 14.53
N LYS A 2 -41.88 -47.91 14.42
CA LYS A 2 -40.49 -48.33 14.22
C LYS A 2 -40.08 -48.01 12.77
N MET A 3 -38.89 -47.47 12.55
CA MET A 3 -38.12 -47.65 11.31
C MET A 3 -36.61 -47.60 11.58
N PRO A 4 -35.78 -48.28 10.75
CA PRO A 4 -34.65 -49.07 11.22
C PRO A 4 -33.27 -48.49 10.88
N GLY A 5 -32.25 -49.01 11.58
CA GLY A 5 -30.85 -48.64 11.40
C GLY A 5 -30.21 -49.22 10.12
N TRP A 6 -29.25 -48.45 9.59
CA TRP A 6 -28.29 -48.89 8.59
C TRP A 6 -26.93 -49.11 9.25
N GLN A 7 -26.45 -50.36 9.23
CA GLN A 7 -25.04 -50.69 9.43
C GLN A 7 -24.38 -50.74 8.04
N LEU A 8 -23.39 -49.87 7.81
CA LEU A 8 -22.49 -49.97 6.67
C LEU A 8 -21.26 -50.75 7.11
N GLY A 9 -21.10 -51.96 6.57
CA GLY A 9 -19.92 -52.79 6.73
C GLY A 9 -18.76 -52.24 5.89
N VAL A 10 -17.57 -52.17 6.50
CA VAL A 10 -16.33 -51.80 5.84
C VAL A 10 -15.57 -53.09 5.52
N LEU A 11 -15.38 -53.39 4.24
CA LEU A 11 -14.54 -54.49 3.76
C LEU A 11 -13.21 -53.89 3.28
N PRO A 12 -12.03 -54.33 3.78
CA PRO A 12 -10.76 -53.77 3.35
C PRO A 12 -10.31 -54.46 2.06
N LEU A 13 -10.15 -53.67 1.00
CA LEU A 13 -9.57 -54.07 -0.28
C LEU A 13 -8.04 -54.17 -0.12
N LEU A 14 -7.52 -55.39 -0.04
CA LEU A 14 -6.07 -55.67 -0.02
C LEU A 14 -5.49 -55.51 -1.44
N LEU A 15 -4.96 -54.32 -1.73
CA LEU A 15 -4.14 -54.04 -2.92
C LEU A 15 -2.73 -54.60 -2.71
N LEU A 16 -2.43 -55.74 -3.33
CA LEU A 16 -1.06 -56.25 -3.49
C LEU A 16 -0.32 -55.36 -4.50
N ALA A 17 0.37 -54.34 -4.01
CA ALA A 17 1.34 -53.60 -4.81
C ALA A 17 2.54 -54.51 -5.09
N SER A 18 2.70 -54.95 -6.33
CA SER A 18 3.91 -55.60 -6.83
C SER A 18 5.05 -54.59 -6.83
N ILE A 19 5.88 -54.63 -5.78
CA ILE A 19 7.12 -53.85 -5.69
C ILE A 19 8.11 -54.50 -6.65
N THR A 20 8.23 -53.99 -7.86
CA THR A 20 9.41 -54.23 -8.68
C THR A 20 10.58 -53.52 -8.00
N PRO A 21 11.67 -54.23 -7.63
CA PRO A 21 12.86 -53.54 -7.14
C PRO A 21 13.35 -52.57 -8.23
N PRO A 22 13.70 -51.31 -7.88
CA PRO A 22 14.35 -50.43 -8.83
C PRO A 22 15.61 -51.14 -9.31
N THR A 23 15.75 -51.26 -10.63
CA THR A 23 17.01 -51.63 -11.27
C THR A 23 18.08 -50.70 -10.70
N LEU A 24 19.12 -51.24 -10.04
CA LEU A 24 20.32 -50.48 -9.74
C LEU A 24 20.91 -50.04 -11.08
N GLY A 25 20.55 -48.84 -11.52
CA GLY A 25 21.32 -48.12 -12.52
C GLY A 25 22.74 -47.95 -11.96
N ALA A 26 23.74 -48.08 -12.83
CA ALA A 26 25.12 -47.83 -12.49
C ALA A 26 25.23 -46.53 -11.68
N LEU A 27 25.81 -46.59 -10.49
CA LEU A 27 26.16 -45.39 -9.73
C LEU A 27 27.20 -44.64 -10.57
N SER A 28 26.75 -43.66 -11.35
CA SER A 28 27.64 -42.67 -11.96
C SER A 28 28.34 -41.96 -10.80
N SER A 29 29.67 -41.97 -10.80
CA SER A 29 30.48 -41.31 -9.78
C SER A 29 30.12 -39.82 -9.76
N THR A 30 29.63 -39.32 -8.63
CA THR A 30 29.29 -37.89 -8.47
C THR A 30 30.47 -37.03 -8.04
N VAL A 31 31.67 -37.61 -8.04
CA VAL A 31 32.90 -36.97 -7.56
C VAL A 31 33.26 -35.81 -8.49
N GLY A 32 33.60 -34.66 -7.89
CA GLY A 32 34.02 -33.45 -8.60
C GLY A 32 32.92 -32.73 -9.39
N ILE A 33 31.67 -33.20 -9.34
CA ILE A 33 30.54 -32.59 -10.05
C ILE A 33 29.93 -31.45 -9.23
N ASP A 34 29.83 -30.26 -9.84
CA ASP A 34 29.02 -29.16 -9.29
C ASP A 34 27.55 -29.60 -9.17
N PRO A 35 26.93 -29.50 -7.97
CA PRO A 35 25.52 -29.85 -7.76
C PRO A 35 24.55 -29.23 -8.78
N ALA A 36 24.85 -28.04 -9.30
CA ALA A 36 24.04 -27.39 -10.34
C ALA A 36 24.04 -28.15 -11.68
N LYS A 37 25.09 -28.93 -11.95
CA LYS A 37 25.25 -29.74 -13.17
C LYS A 37 24.85 -31.21 -12.98
N LEU A 38 24.51 -31.63 -11.76
CA LEU A 38 24.30 -33.04 -11.42
C LEU A 38 23.26 -33.73 -12.31
N SER A 39 22.20 -33.04 -12.71
CA SER A 39 21.14 -33.59 -13.58
C SER A 39 21.65 -33.98 -14.96
N HIS A 40 22.74 -33.37 -15.45
CA HIS A 40 23.36 -33.70 -16.73
C HIS A 40 24.06 -35.06 -16.71
N TYR A 41 24.66 -35.41 -15.57
CA TYR A 41 25.41 -36.65 -15.36
C TYR A 41 24.54 -37.82 -14.86
N GLN A 42 23.25 -37.59 -14.65
CA GLN A 42 22.29 -38.62 -14.21
C GLN A 42 21.37 -39.10 -15.35
N GLN A 43 21.64 -38.66 -16.58
CA GLN A 43 20.88 -39.05 -17.77
C GLN A 43 21.28 -40.45 -18.25
N ALA A 44 20.43 -41.12 -19.05
CA ALA A 44 20.74 -42.46 -19.57
C ALA A 44 21.96 -42.48 -20.51
N GLU A 45 22.21 -41.37 -21.21
CA GLU A 45 23.39 -41.11 -22.04
C GLU A 45 23.99 -39.78 -21.60
N PHE A 46 25.32 -39.70 -21.52
CA PHE A 46 26.04 -38.44 -21.31
C PHE A 46 26.30 -37.76 -22.66
N THR A 47 26.27 -36.45 -22.69
CA THR A 47 26.65 -35.65 -23.88
C THR A 47 27.63 -34.61 -23.40
N CYS A 48 28.78 -34.44 -24.05
CA CYS A 48 29.73 -33.41 -23.65
C CYS A 48 29.05 -32.04 -23.59
N GLN A 49 29.49 -31.17 -22.68
CA GLN A 49 28.83 -29.90 -22.42
C GLN A 49 28.91 -28.95 -23.64
N ASP A 50 29.94 -29.08 -24.48
CA ASP A 50 30.10 -28.40 -25.77
C ASP A 50 29.27 -29.00 -26.93
N GLY A 51 28.63 -30.15 -26.69
CA GLY A 51 27.81 -30.87 -27.68
C GLY A 51 28.61 -31.66 -28.73
N SER A 52 29.93 -31.81 -28.56
CA SER A 52 30.81 -32.48 -29.52
C SER A 52 30.47 -33.96 -29.74
N GLN A 53 30.17 -34.69 -28.67
CA GLN A 53 29.91 -36.13 -28.71
C GLN A 53 28.98 -36.61 -27.60
N LYS A 54 28.41 -37.80 -27.81
CA LYS A 54 27.60 -38.54 -26.83
C LYS A 54 28.38 -39.74 -26.37
N LEU A 55 28.42 -39.95 -25.05
CA LEU A 55 29.17 -41.00 -24.40
C LEU A 55 28.24 -41.84 -23.50
N PRO A 56 28.49 -43.15 -23.37
CA PRO A 56 27.85 -43.92 -22.33
C PRO A 56 28.39 -43.46 -20.95
N LEU A 57 27.55 -43.52 -19.91
CA LEU A 57 27.90 -43.03 -18.57
C LEU A 57 29.14 -43.68 -17.94
N ASN A 58 29.56 -44.86 -18.41
CA ASN A 58 30.74 -45.55 -17.89
C ASN A 58 32.08 -44.94 -18.36
N LEU A 59 32.04 -44.00 -19.30
CA LEU A 59 33.20 -43.20 -19.72
C LEU A 59 33.23 -41.83 -19.00
N VAL A 60 32.34 -41.59 -18.04
CA VAL A 60 32.41 -40.42 -17.19
C VAL A 60 33.23 -40.78 -15.96
N ASN A 61 34.26 -39.99 -15.67
CA ASN A 61 35.24 -40.22 -14.61
C ASN A 61 35.95 -41.58 -14.75
N ASP A 62 36.34 -41.93 -15.99
CA ASP A 62 37.03 -43.19 -16.28
C ASP A 62 38.57 -43.04 -16.40
N ASP A 63 39.08 -41.85 -16.09
CA ASP A 63 40.50 -41.47 -16.16
C ASP A 63 41.03 -41.38 -17.61
N TYR A 64 40.13 -41.16 -18.57
CA TYR A 64 40.46 -40.88 -19.96
C TYR A 64 39.71 -39.65 -20.48
N CYS A 65 40.37 -38.81 -21.26
CA CYS A 65 39.77 -37.58 -21.77
C CYS A 65 39.13 -37.80 -23.15
N ASP A 66 37.84 -38.09 -23.16
CA ASP A 66 37.02 -38.24 -24.35
C ASP A 66 36.45 -36.91 -24.84
N CYS A 67 35.96 -36.02 -23.96
CA CYS A 67 35.38 -34.75 -24.39
C CYS A 67 36.44 -33.65 -24.63
N PRO A 68 36.39 -32.91 -25.75
CA PRO A 68 37.29 -31.77 -25.99
C PRO A 68 37.19 -30.66 -24.93
N ASP A 69 36.02 -30.52 -24.31
CA ASP A 69 35.78 -29.55 -23.23
C ASP A 69 36.10 -30.10 -21.82
N GLY A 70 36.50 -31.37 -21.72
CA GLY A 70 36.82 -32.08 -20.48
C GLY A 70 35.64 -32.31 -19.54
N SER A 71 34.41 -32.21 -20.05
CA SER A 71 33.19 -32.36 -19.24
C SER A 71 32.90 -33.80 -18.81
N ASP A 72 33.51 -34.81 -19.44
CA ASP A 72 33.45 -36.21 -19.07
C ASP A 72 34.26 -36.55 -17.81
N GLU A 73 35.29 -35.76 -17.48
CA GLU A 73 36.23 -36.03 -16.39
C GLU A 73 36.17 -35.00 -15.25
N PRO A 74 35.01 -34.73 -14.62
CA PRO A 74 34.90 -33.77 -13.51
C PRO A 74 35.59 -34.23 -12.22
N GLY A 75 35.85 -35.53 -12.07
CA GLY A 75 36.32 -36.19 -10.85
C GLY A 75 37.74 -36.78 -10.96
N THR A 76 38.42 -36.59 -12.09
CA THR A 76 39.79 -37.10 -12.35
C THR A 76 40.68 -35.97 -12.88
N SER A 77 41.96 -36.30 -13.13
CA SER A 77 42.94 -35.37 -13.72
C SER A 77 43.18 -35.59 -15.22
N ALA A 78 42.38 -36.42 -15.89
CA ALA A 78 42.64 -36.87 -17.25
C ALA A 78 42.53 -35.77 -18.32
N CYS A 79 41.64 -34.79 -18.14
CA CYS A 79 41.47 -33.67 -19.06
C CYS A 79 42.21 -32.41 -18.60
N SER A 80 43.12 -31.88 -19.42
CA SER A 80 43.94 -30.68 -19.08
C SER A 80 43.15 -29.38 -18.82
N ASN A 81 41.95 -29.28 -19.38
CA ASN A 81 40.98 -28.18 -19.20
C ASN A 81 39.82 -28.57 -18.26
N GLY A 82 39.90 -29.74 -17.64
CA GLY A 82 38.91 -30.24 -16.69
C GLY A 82 38.86 -29.42 -15.41
N VAL A 83 37.73 -29.53 -14.72
CA VAL A 83 37.40 -28.71 -13.57
C VAL A 83 36.76 -29.59 -12.49
N PHE A 84 37.33 -29.57 -11.28
CA PHE A 84 36.87 -30.35 -10.14
C PHE A 84 36.14 -29.46 -9.11
N PHE A 85 35.00 -29.91 -8.62
CA PHE A 85 34.22 -29.20 -7.61
C PHE A 85 34.40 -29.78 -6.20
N CYS A 86 35.01 -29.00 -5.30
CA CYS A 86 35.01 -29.27 -3.86
C CYS A 86 33.69 -28.80 -3.23
N ALA A 87 32.93 -29.72 -2.64
CA ALA A 87 31.67 -29.38 -1.98
C ALA A 87 31.89 -28.62 -0.66
N ASN A 88 32.98 -28.95 0.06
CA ASN A 88 33.45 -28.26 1.26
C ASN A 88 32.34 -28.02 2.29
N LYS A 89 31.57 -29.05 2.65
CA LYS A 89 30.41 -28.91 3.54
C LYS A 89 30.81 -28.26 4.87
N GLY A 90 30.13 -27.17 5.23
CA GLY A 90 30.46 -26.38 6.43
C GLY A 90 31.47 -25.25 6.20
N HIS A 91 32.01 -25.16 4.98
CA HIS A 91 32.83 -24.07 4.44
C HIS A 91 32.29 -23.62 3.06
N GLU A 92 33.02 -22.75 2.37
CA GLU A 92 32.72 -22.30 1.02
C GLU A 92 33.17 -23.34 -0.02
N SER A 93 32.29 -23.64 -0.98
CA SER A 93 32.61 -24.50 -2.12
C SER A 93 33.72 -23.87 -2.96
N LYS A 94 34.60 -24.71 -3.50
CA LYS A 94 35.75 -24.28 -4.31
C LYS A 94 35.81 -25.11 -5.57
N THR A 95 36.34 -24.50 -6.62
CA THR A 95 36.60 -25.18 -7.88
C THR A 95 38.11 -25.23 -8.11
N LEU A 96 38.61 -26.39 -8.52
CA LEU A 96 40.01 -26.66 -8.81
C LEU A 96 40.19 -27.00 -10.29
N TYR A 97 41.40 -26.77 -10.80
CA TYR A 97 41.82 -27.37 -12.06
C TYR A 97 42.03 -28.86 -11.86
N SER A 98 41.69 -29.65 -12.88
CA SER A 98 41.90 -31.11 -12.90
C SER A 98 43.32 -31.54 -12.53
N SER A 99 44.32 -30.71 -12.80
CA SER A 99 45.73 -30.98 -12.43
C SER A 99 45.98 -31.13 -10.93
N HIS A 100 45.08 -30.66 -10.07
CA HIS A 100 45.16 -30.79 -8.61
C HIS A 100 44.37 -32.00 -8.08
N VAL A 101 43.81 -32.83 -8.96
CA VAL A 101 43.08 -34.02 -8.56
C VAL A 101 44.07 -35.18 -8.51
N ASN A 102 44.21 -35.81 -7.34
CA ASN A 102 45.14 -36.91 -7.09
C ASN A 102 46.61 -36.55 -7.40
N ASP A 103 47.02 -35.31 -7.12
CA ASP A 103 48.42 -34.85 -7.27
C ASP A 103 49.26 -35.05 -5.99
N GLY A 104 48.61 -35.50 -4.91
CA GLY A 104 49.20 -35.76 -3.61
C GLY A 104 49.18 -34.57 -2.64
N ILE A 105 48.50 -33.48 -2.99
CA ILE A 105 48.33 -32.28 -2.18
C ILE A 105 46.84 -32.14 -1.82
N CYS A 106 46.54 -31.85 -0.56
CA CYS A 106 45.15 -31.62 -0.12
C CYS A 106 44.75 -30.16 -0.40
N ASP A 107 44.06 -29.91 -1.50
CA ASP A 107 43.56 -28.60 -1.94
C ASP A 107 42.11 -28.30 -1.54
N CYS A 108 41.25 -29.33 -1.45
CA CYS A 108 39.91 -29.20 -0.87
C CYS A 108 39.97 -29.37 0.65
N CYS A 109 39.21 -28.56 1.41
CA CYS A 109 39.16 -28.73 2.87
C CYS A 109 38.49 -30.04 3.28
N ASP A 110 37.65 -30.62 2.41
CA ASP A 110 37.01 -31.92 2.63
C ASP A 110 37.87 -33.10 2.15
N GLY A 111 39.02 -32.81 1.53
CA GLY A 111 39.96 -33.81 1.01
C GLY A 111 39.43 -34.63 -0.18
N SER A 112 38.36 -34.18 -0.84
CA SER A 112 37.70 -34.93 -1.92
C SER A 112 38.51 -35.04 -3.22
N ASP A 113 39.49 -34.15 -3.39
CA ASP A 113 40.44 -34.11 -4.49
C ASP A 113 41.45 -35.28 -4.48
N GLU A 114 41.80 -35.79 -3.29
CA GLU A 114 42.75 -36.91 -3.12
C GLU A 114 42.01 -38.23 -2.83
N ASN A 115 41.23 -38.69 -3.80
CA ASN A 115 40.35 -39.86 -3.68
C ASN A 115 40.96 -41.19 -4.14
N SER A 116 42.14 -41.18 -4.74
CA SER A 116 42.87 -42.36 -5.23
C SER A 116 43.38 -43.29 -4.11
N GLY A 117 43.43 -42.79 -2.87
CA GLY A 117 43.97 -43.50 -1.72
C GLY A 117 45.50 -43.44 -1.58
N MET A 118 46.20 -42.70 -2.45
CA MET A 118 47.64 -42.47 -2.33
C MET A 118 48.00 -41.57 -1.15
N VAL A 119 47.19 -40.54 -0.91
CA VAL A 119 47.30 -39.61 0.20
C VAL A 119 46.00 -39.63 1.00
N LYS A 120 46.09 -39.43 2.32
CA LYS A 120 44.92 -39.33 3.19
C LYS A 120 44.76 -37.87 3.64
N CYS A 121 43.77 -37.19 3.07
CA CYS A 121 43.37 -35.87 3.50
C CYS A 121 42.32 -35.92 4.62
N GLU A 122 42.48 -35.07 5.64
CA GLU A 122 41.51 -34.93 6.73
C GLU A 122 40.49 -33.85 6.38
N ASP A 123 39.21 -34.07 6.71
CA ASP A 123 38.17 -33.05 6.56
C ASP A 123 38.32 -31.97 7.65
N ARG A 124 38.64 -30.75 7.21
CA ARG A 124 38.86 -29.56 8.03
C ARG A 124 37.85 -28.46 7.77
N CYS A 125 36.85 -28.67 6.92
CA CYS A 125 35.92 -27.63 6.48
C CYS A 125 35.16 -26.98 7.63
N MET A 126 34.78 -27.76 8.64
CA MET A 126 34.04 -27.23 9.78
C MET A 126 34.86 -26.23 10.59
N GLU A 127 36.15 -26.45 10.78
CA GLU A 127 37.00 -25.52 11.51
C GLU A 127 37.34 -24.30 10.64
N GLU A 128 37.68 -24.51 9.37
CA GLU A 128 38.00 -23.40 8.45
C GLU A 128 36.79 -22.49 8.18
N GLY A 129 35.57 -23.02 8.13
CA GLY A 129 34.34 -22.25 7.96
C GLY A 129 33.77 -21.64 9.24
N LYS A 130 34.37 -21.89 10.41
CA LYS A 130 33.80 -21.52 11.72
C LYS A 130 33.59 -20.02 11.91
N GLU A 131 34.62 -19.23 11.64
CA GLU A 131 34.57 -17.76 11.82
C GLU A 131 33.51 -17.14 10.91
N LYS A 132 33.53 -17.47 9.61
CA LYS A 132 32.55 -17.00 8.63
C LYS A 132 31.12 -17.37 9.01
N ARG A 133 30.89 -18.58 9.53
CA ARG A 133 29.57 -19.01 10.03
C ARG A 133 29.14 -18.22 11.27
N GLN A 134 30.05 -17.99 12.22
CA GLN A 134 29.76 -17.20 13.42
C GLN A 134 29.42 -15.75 13.06
N ASP A 135 30.14 -15.15 12.13
CA ASP A 135 29.87 -13.78 11.70
C ASP A 135 28.58 -13.66 10.89
N LEU A 136 28.26 -14.66 10.06
CA LEU A 136 26.97 -14.72 9.39
C LEU A 136 25.81 -14.82 10.38
N VAL A 137 25.94 -15.62 11.44
CA VAL A 137 24.92 -15.71 12.51
C VAL A 137 24.73 -14.36 13.20
N LYS A 138 25.81 -13.68 13.59
CA LYS A 138 25.73 -12.34 14.20
C LYS A 138 25.08 -11.32 13.26
N PHE A 139 25.42 -11.39 11.98
CA PHE A 139 24.83 -10.53 10.96
C PHE A 139 23.32 -10.77 10.83
N ILE A 140 22.89 -12.02 10.72
CA ILE A 140 21.47 -12.39 10.65
C ILE A 140 20.73 -11.88 11.90
N GLU A 141 21.28 -12.11 13.10
CA GLU A 141 20.68 -11.63 14.35
C GLU A 141 20.51 -10.09 14.38
N SER A 142 21.52 -9.36 13.92
CA SER A 142 21.44 -7.89 13.80
C SER A 142 20.35 -7.46 12.82
N GLN A 143 20.27 -8.12 11.66
CA GLN A 143 19.27 -7.84 10.65
C GLN A 143 17.84 -8.15 11.14
N GLU A 144 17.64 -9.25 11.85
CA GLU A 144 16.34 -9.61 12.42
C GLU A 144 15.86 -8.57 13.43
N LYS A 145 16.74 -8.08 14.31
CA LYS A 145 16.43 -6.98 15.24
C LYS A 145 16.06 -5.70 14.49
N GLY A 146 16.80 -5.37 13.43
CA GLY A 146 16.51 -4.22 12.58
C GLY A 146 15.15 -4.32 11.87
N LEU A 147 14.83 -5.51 11.33
CA LEU A 147 13.55 -5.78 10.67
C LEU A 147 12.37 -5.72 11.65
N ALA A 148 12.52 -6.26 12.86
CA ALA A 148 11.50 -6.18 13.90
C ALA A 148 11.19 -4.72 14.26
N LYS A 149 12.22 -3.89 14.47
CA LYS A 149 12.02 -2.47 14.77
C LYS A 149 11.43 -1.70 13.60
N ARG A 150 11.84 -2.00 12.37
CA ARG A 150 11.24 -1.44 11.15
C ARG A 150 9.75 -1.76 11.07
N SER A 151 9.35 -3.00 11.36
CA SER A 151 7.95 -3.40 11.37
C SER A 151 7.12 -2.59 12.37
N GLU A 152 7.65 -2.32 13.56
CA GLU A 152 7.02 -1.49 14.58
C GLU A 152 6.82 -0.03 14.11
N TYR A 153 7.86 0.56 13.50
CA TYR A 153 7.77 1.92 12.95
C TYR A 153 6.76 2.02 11.81
N VAL A 154 6.74 1.04 10.91
CA VAL A 154 5.76 0.99 9.81
C VAL A 154 4.33 0.94 10.36
N ALA A 155 4.05 0.03 11.31
CA ALA A 155 2.73 -0.07 11.92
C ALA A 155 2.30 1.23 12.63
N THR A 156 3.23 1.89 13.32
CA THR A 156 2.99 3.18 13.97
C THR A 156 2.69 4.27 12.94
N ALA A 157 3.46 4.34 11.86
CA ALA A 157 3.27 5.30 10.78
C ALA A 157 1.93 5.10 10.06
N ASP A 158 1.53 3.85 9.81
CA ASP A 158 0.23 3.53 9.21
C ASP A 158 -0.94 3.96 10.09
N LYS A 159 -0.83 3.75 11.41
CA LYS A 159 -1.83 4.26 12.37
C LYS A 159 -1.89 5.78 12.35
N MET A 160 -0.76 6.47 12.42
CA MET A 160 -0.71 7.94 12.35
C MET A 160 -1.30 8.49 11.05
N ARG A 161 -1.03 7.83 9.93
CA ARG A 161 -1.59 8.19 8.62
C ARG A 161 -3.10 8.05 8.62
N THR A 162 -3.61 6.94 9.14
CA THR A 162 -5.05 6.69 9.24
C THR A 162 -5.72 7.71 10.16
N ASP A 163 -5.13 7.97 11.33
CA ASP A 163 -5.63 8.97 12.29
C ASP A 163 -5.66 10.38 11.67
N ALA A 164 -4.62 10.76 10.93
CA ALA A 164 -4.58 12.05 10.23
C ALA A 164 -5.63 12.15 9.11
N GLN A 165 -5.85 11.07 8.35
CA GLN A 165 -6.90 11.02 7.34
C GLN A 165 -8.30 11.16 7.95
N ASN A 166 -8.55 10.49 9.08
CA ASN A 166 -9.82 10.59 9.80
C ASN A 166 -10.05 11.99 10.35
N ARG A 167 -9.04 12.60 10.99
CA ARG A 167 -9.13 14.00 11.48
C ARG A 167 -9.37 14.99 10.35
N LYS A 168 -8.71 14.79 9.20
CA LYS A 168 -8.96 15.63 8.02
C LYS A 168 -10.42 15.52 7.57
N ALA A 169 -10.95 14.30 7.47
CA ALA A 169 -12.35 14.08 7.08
C ALA A 169 -13.34 14.70 8.08
N GLU A 170 -13.05 14.61 9.38
CA GLU A 170 -13.86 15.24 10.43
C GLU A 170 -13.88 16.76 10.30
N VAL A 171 -12.71 17.39 10.12
CA VAL A 171 -12.61 18.84 9.93
C VAL A 171 -13.30 19.27 8.63
N ASP A 172 -13.11 18.54 7.53
CA ASP A 172 -13.78 18.83 6.25
C ASP A 172 -15.31 18.77 6.41
N ALA A 173 -15.85 17.82 7.17
CA ALA A 173 -17.28 17.72 7.45
C ALA A 173 -17.79 18.88 8.31
N LEU A 174 -17.03 19.29 9.34
CA LEU A 174 -17.36 20.44 10.18
C LEU A 174 -17.35 21.74 9.36
N ILE A 175 -16.39 21.91 8.45
CA ILE A 175 -16.35 23.08 7.55
C ILE A 175 -17.63 23.11 6.71
N ALA A 176 -18.01 22.00 6.07
CA ALA A 176 -19.22 21.94 5.26
C ALA A 176 -20.50 22.25 6.08
N GLU A 177 -20.59 21.76 7.32
CA GLU A 177 -21.70 22.08 8.22
C GLU A 177 -21.75 23.57 8.55
N LYS A 178 -20.60 24.17 8.90
CA LYS A 178 -20.50 25.60 9.22
C LYS A 178 -20.79 26.49 8.02
N GLU A 179 -20.33 26.12 6.84
CA GLU A 179 -20.68 26.81 5.59
C GLU A 179 -22.19 26.79 5.33
N ALA A 180 -22.85 25.65 5.54
CA ALA A 180 -24.31 25.55 5.42
C ALA A 180 -25.04 26.42 6.46
N GLN A 181 -24.57 26.46 7.72
CA GLN A 181 -25.12 27.32 8.77
C GLN A 181 -24.95 28.80 8.44
N ILE A 182 -23.78 29.21 7.94
CA ILE A 182 -23.50 30.58 7.50
C ILE A 182 -24.45 30.97 6.36
N SER A 183 -24.64 30.08 5.38
CA SER A 183 -25.58 30.32 4.27
C SER A 183 -27.02 30.51 4.75
N GLN A 184 -27.49 29.66 5.69
CA GLN A 184 -28.83 29.81 6.28
C GLN A 184 -28.98 31.12 7.07
N LEU A 185 -27.98 31.48 7.87
CA LEU A 185 -27.99 32.74 8.62
C LEU A 185 -27.99 33.95 7.69
N ALA A 186 -27.26 33.90 6.58
CA ALA A 186 -27.23 34.97 5.59
C ALA A 186 -28.62 35.21 4.97
N VAL A 187 -29.31 34.13 4.56
CA VAL A 187 -30.69 34.22 4.03
C VAL A 187 -31.65 34.79 5.08
N LYS A 188 -31.51 34.35 6.34
CA LYS A 188 -32.36 34.84 7.43
C LYS A 188 -32.10 36.32 7.73
N MET A 189 -30.84 36.76 7.74
CA MET A 189 -30.49 38.17 7.87
C MET A 189 -31.13 39.01 6.76
N GLU A 190 -31.02 38.58 5.50
CA GLU A 190 -31.64 39.29 4.37
C GLU A 190 -33.17 39.39 4.52
N SER A 191 -33.84 38.32 4.96
CA SER A 191 -35.28 38.35 5.21
C SER A 191 -35.66 39.29 6.35
N PHE A 192 -34.86 39.34 7.42
CA PHE A 192 -35.10 40.19 8.58
C PHE A 192 -34.87 41.66 8.23
N GLU A 193 -33.87 41.96 7.40
CA GLU A 193 -33.60 43.30 6.89
C GLU A 193 -34.77 43.84 6.06
N LYS A 194 -35.38 43.01 5.20
CA LYS A 194 -36.60 43.37 4.45
C LYS A 194 -37.76 43.72 5.38
N VAL A 195 -38.02 42.89 6.40
CA VAL A 195 -39.08 43.15 7.38
C VAL A 195 -38.84 44.48 8.12
N VAL A 196 -37.60 44.76 8.52
CA VAL A 196 -37.25 46.02 9.18
C VAL A 196 -37.51 47.23 8.28
N GLU A 197 -37.17 47.15 7.00
CA GLU A 197 -37.44 48.24 6.05
C GLU A 197 -38.94 48.40 5.77
N GLU A 198 -39.70 47.30 5.64
CA GLU A 198 -41.16 47.35 5.50
C GLU A 198 -41.83 47.99 6.73
N GLU A 199 -41.41 47.64 7.94
CA GLU A 199 -41.94 48.20 9.18
C GLU A 199 -41.60 49.69 9.33
N LYS A 200 -40.38 50.11 8.96
CA LYS A 200 -39.99 51.53 8.91
C LYS A 200 -40.85 52.31 7.94
N GLU A 201 -41.10 51.78 6.74
CA GLU A 201 -41.91 52.45 5.72
C GLU A 201 -43.38 52.55 6.15
N ALA A 202 -43.96 51.48 6.69
CA ALA A 202 -45.32 51.50 7.23
C ALA A 202 -45.47 52.53 8.36
N ARG A 203 -44.45 52.65 9.23
CA ARG A 203 -44.43 53.66 10.30
C ARG A 203 -44.42 55.08 9.74
N ARG A 204 -43.64 55.36 8.70
CA ARG A 204 -43.60 56.67 8.03
C ARG A 204 -44.95 57.02 7.42
N GLN A 205 -45.58 56.08 6.71
CA GLN A 205 -46.90 56.28 6.11
C GLN A 205 -47.98 56.54 7.16
N LEU A 206 -47.93 55.83 8.29
CA LEU A 206 -48.84 56.06 9.42
C LEU A 206 -48.63 57.45 10.03
N ASP A 207 -47.38 57.86 10.26
CA ASP A 207 -47.07 59.18 10.82
C ASP A 207 -47.52 60.32 9.87
N GLU A 208 -47.33 60.16 8.55
CA GLU A 208 -47.82 61.08 7.52
C GLU A 208 -49.36 61.13 7.48
N ALA A 209 -50.04 59.98 7.50
CA ALA A 209 -51.50 59.90 7.51
C ALA A 209 -52.08 60.55 8.79
N ASN A 210 -51.46 60.33 9.94
CA ASN A 210 -51.85 60.96 11.20
C ASN A 210 -51.65 62.49 11.15
N ALA A 211 -50.55 62.97 10.56
CA ALA A 211 -50.31 64.40 10.38
C ALA A 211 -51.35 65.04 9.43
N ALA A 212 -51.68 64.37 8.32
CA ALA A 212 -52.68 64.82 7.37
C ALA A 212 -54.08 64.89 7.99
N ALA A 213 -54.50 63.83 8.71
CA ALA A 213 -55.79 63.79 9.40
C ALA A 213 -55.92 64.91 10.44
N LYS A 214 -54.85 65.18 11.18
CA LYS A 214 -54.82 66.29 12.15
C LYS A 214 -54.94 67.66 11.46
N ALA A 215 -54.23 67.87 10.36
CA ALA A 215 -54.33 69.11 9.59
C ALA A 215 -55.73 69.32 8.99
N GLU A 216 -56.37 68.26 8.48
CA GLU A 216 -57.75 68.31 7.98
C GLU A 216 -58.74 68.62 9.12
N GLN A 217 -58.56 68.01 10.29
CA GLN A 217 -59.36 68.34 11.47
C GLN A 217 -59.20 69.80 11.88
N GLU A 218 -57.96 70.32 11.94
CA GLU A 218 -57.70 71.74 12.24
C GLU A 218 -58.32 72.67 11.18
N GLN A 219 -58.29 72.29 9.90
CA GLN A 219 -58.98 73.03 8.83
C GLN A 219 -60.49 73.05 9.02
N ARG A 220 -61.11 71.89 9.29
CA ARG A 220 -62.57 71.78 9.54
C ARG A 220 -62.97 72.57 10.78
N GLU A 221 -62.18 72.52 11.85
CA GLU A 221 -62.40 73.32 13.05
C GLU A 221 -62.30 74.82 12.74
N ASN A 222 -61.32 75.24 11.95
CA ASN A 222 -61.18 76.62 11.50
C ASN A 222 -62.35 77.06 10.59
N GLU A 223 -62.78 76.24 9.64
CA GLU A 223 -63.95 76.51 8.78
C GLU A 223 -65.25 76.59 9.58
N ALA A 224 -65.48 75.68 10.52
CA ALA A 224 -66.62 75.75 11.42
C ALA A 224 -66.59 77.05 12.25
N ARG A 225 -65.39 77.47 12.68
CA ARG A 225 -65.18 78.72 13.44
C ARG A 225 -65.41 79.97 12.58
N THR A 226 -65.05 79.97 11.30
CA THR A 226 -65.33 81.08 10.38
C THR A 226 -66.81 81.16 10.01
N LEU A 227 -67.48 80.03 9.79
CA LEU A 227 -68.93 79.96 9.55
C LEU A 227 -69.72 80.48 10.76
N ALA A 228 -69.36 80.05 11.98
CA ALA A 228 -69.97 80.56 13.21
C ALA A 228 -69.77 82.08 13.37
N ALA A 229 -68.62 82.62 12.97
CA ALA A 229 -68.36 84.07 12.99
C ALA A 229 -69.15 84.84 11.91
N ALA A 230 -69.53 84.20 10.80
CA ALA A 230 -70.33 84.82 9.75
C ALA A 230 -71.82 84.90 10.10
N GLU A 231 -72.34 83.94 10.87
CA GLU A 231 -73.74 83.97 11.35
C GLU A 231 -73.98 85.06 12.40
N ASP A 232 -72.97 85.37 13.24
CA ASP A 232 -73.02 86.45 14.24
C ASP A 232 -72.81 87.87 13.64
N GLY A 233 -72.45 87.96 12.35
CA GLY A 233 -72.19 89.20 11.62
C GLY A 233 -73.35 89.75 10.80
N SER A 234 -74.49 89.05 10.72
CA SER A 234 -75.65 89.43 9.88
C SER A 234 -76.68 90.29 10.63
N GLY A 235 -76.21 91.35 11.30
CA GLY A 235 -77.00 92.46 11.82
C GLY A 235 -76.88 93.70 10.93
N GLY A 236 -77.59 93.69 9.80
CA GLY A 236 -77.96 94.79 8.90
C GLY A 236 -77.26 96.15 8.98
N LEU A 237 -76.45 96.46 7.96
CA LEU A 237 -76.28 97.81 7.42
C LEU A 237 -77.51 98.18 6.58
N GLU A 238 -78.13 99.34 6.85
CA GLU A 238 -78.82 100.14 5.84
C GLU A 238 -78.35 101.60 5.91
N ALA A 239 -78.24 102.18 4.71
CA ALA A 239 -77.43 103.33 4.35
C ALA A 239 -78.06 104.70 4.66
N GLN A 240 -77.23 105.75 4.73
CA GLN A 240 -77.58 107.04 4.11
C GLN A 240 -76.38 107.95 3.81
N ALA A 241 -76.23 108.18 2.50
CA ALA A 241 -76.00 109.44 1.78
C ALA A 241 -74.73 110.30 2.00
N ALA A 242 -74.20 110.69 0.84
CA ALA A 242 -73.01 111.47 0.59
C ALA A 242 -73.23 113.00 0.59
N ALA A 243 -72.16 113.75 0.86
CA ALA A 243 -71.81 115.02 0.21
C ALA A 243 -70.29 115.22 0.35
N PRO A 244 -69.58 115.69 -0.70
CA PRO A 244 -69.27 117.12 -0.72
C PRO A 244 -69.26 117.75 -2.14
N GLY A 245 -69.76 118.98 -2.26
CA GLY A 245 -69.32 119.98 -3.25
C GLY A 245 -68.60 121.10 -2.48
N GLU A 246 -67.65 121.87 -3.00
CA GLU A 246 -67.26 122.28 -4.36
C GLU A 246 -65.71 122.36 -4.42
N GLY A 247 -64.97 122.50 -5.53
CA GLY A 247 -65.24 122.74 -6.94
C GLY A 247 -63.88 122.81 -7.69
N GLY A 248 -63.91 122.81 -9.03
CA GLY A 248 -62.73 122.95 -9.90
C GLY A 248 -62.76 122.02 -11.11
#